data_AF-A0A2M7MGE3-F1
#
_entry.id   AF-A0A2M7MGE3-F1
#
_cell.length_a   1.000
_cell.length_b   1.000
_cell.length_c   1.000
_cell.angle_alpha   90.00
_cell.angle_beta   90.00
_cell.angle_gamma   90.00
#
_symmetry.space_group_name_H-M   'P 1'
#
loop_
_entity.id
_entity.type
_entity.pdbx_description
1 polymer ?
#
loop_
_entity_poly.entity_id
_entity_poly.type
_entity_poly.pdbx_seq_one_letter_code
_entity_poly.pdbx_strand_id
1 'polypeptide(L)'
;MNELTEFRNIFYNRNNIKIIPKNITAFLTEPISLAVWYMDDGKLDYRPKDHYAFSLTINNFLLKEAKILSDMLLKNFGIISSIQNPLCRGKRYPMLYIGKNGRDKFLKIVKPYIIDCFSHKLPPIL
;
A
#
# COMPACT_ATOMS: atom_id res chain seq x y z
N MET A 1 -16.13 18.88 -16.84
CA MET A 1 -15.35 17.63 -16.86
C MET A 1 -15.81 16.82 -15.66
N ASN A 2 -16.05 15.51 -15.77
CA ASN A 2 -16.51 14.73 -14.61
C ASN A 2 -15.33 14.36 -13.70
N GLU A 3 -15.61 14.13 -12.41
CA GLU A 3 -14.62 13.83 -11.37
C GLU A 3 -13.68 12.67 -11.75
N LEU A 4 -14.21 11.62 -12.38
CA LEU A 4 -13.41 10.47 -12.83
C LEU A 4 -12.38 10.86 -13.91
N THR A 5 -12.69 11.84 -14.75
CA THR A 5 -11.75 12.35 -15.75
C THR A 5 -10.60 13.11 -15.10
N GLU A 6 -10.85 13.83 -14.00
CA GLU A 6 -9.81 14.54 -13.23
C GLU A 6 -8.84 13.54 -12.59
N PHE A 7 -9.36 12.52 -11.90
CA PHE A 7 -8.52 11.45 -11.37
C PHE A 7 -7.74 10.74 -12.46
N ARG A 8 -8.36 10.46 -13.61
CA ARG A 8 -7.66 9.88 -14.75
C ARG A 8 -6.46 10.73 -15.18
N ASN A 9 -6.62 12.04 -15.30
CA ASN A 9 -5.55 12.95 -15.73
C ASN A 9 -4.40 13.04 -14.72
N ILE A 10 -4.67 12.77 -13.43
CA ILE A 10 -3.66 12.75 -12.36
C ILE A 10 -2.88 11.44 -12.37
N PHE A 11 -3.56 10.31 -12.55
CA PHE A 11 -2.99 8.97 -12.37
C PHE A 11 -2.58 8.26 -13.66
N TYR A 12 -2.81 8.85 -14.83
CA TYR A 12 -2.39 8.31 -16.13
C TYR A 12 -1.58 9.34 -16.92
N ASN A 13 -0.49 8.89 -17.54
CA ASN A 13 0.27 9.73 -18.45
C ASN A 13 -0.35 9.79 -19.85
N ARG A 14 0.25 10.60 -20.74
CA ARG A 14 -0.21 10.76 -22.14
C ARG A 14 -0.25 9.47 -22.97
N ASN A 15 0.48 8.44 -22.54
CA ASN A 15 0.51 7.12 -23.18
C ASN A 15 -0.49 6.14 -22.53
N ASN A 16 -1.41 6.62 -21.69
CA ASN A 16 -2.40 5.82 -20.97
C ASN A 16 -1.80 4.79 -19.98
N ILE A 17 -0.59 5.04 -19.50
CA ILE A 17 0.07 4.19 -18.49
C ILE A 17 -0.20 4.78 -17.10
N LYS A 18 -0.58 3.92 -16.15
CA LYS A 18 -0.80 4.29 -14.74
C LYS A 18 0.51 4.77 -14.13
N ILE A 19 0.47 5.86 -13.39
CA ILE A 19 1.62 6.46 -12.70
C ILE A 19 1.27 6.79 -11.25
N ILE A 20 2.29 6.93 -10.41
CA ILE A 20 2.16 7.58 -9.09
C ILE A 20 2.52 9.07 -9.23
N PRO A 21 1.56 9.99 -9.01
CA PRO A 21 1.85 11.41 -9.09
C PRO A 21 2.76 11.84 -7.93
N LYS A 22 3.66 12.81 -8.17
CA LYS A 22 4.61 13.28 -7.15
C LYS A 22 3.91 13.88 -5.92
N ASN A 23 2.73 14.44 -6.10
CA ASN A 23 1.88 14.98 -5.04
C ASN A 23 0.87 13.95 -4.50
N ILE A 24 1.14 12.64 -4.58
CA ILE A 24 0.27 11.60 -4.02
C ILE A 24 -0.11 11.83 -2.55
N THR A 25 0.76 12.52 -1.80
CA THR A 25 0.52 12.93 -0.40
C THR A 25 -0.70 13.85 -0.22
N ALA A 26 -1.14 14.55 -1.27
CA ALA A 26 -2.35 15.37 -1.25
C ALA A 26 -3.63 14.55 -1.49
N PHE A 27 -3.51 13.30 -1.95
CA PHE A 27 -4.65 12.46 -2.34
C PHE A 27 -4.89 11.31 -1.37
N LEU A 28 -3.83 10.63 -0.91
CA LEU A 28 -3.97 9.53 0.06
C LEU A 28 -3.79 10.05 1.49
N THR A 29 -4.81 10.72 2.01
CA THR A 29 -4.80 11.33 3.35
C THR A 29 -5.66 10.57 4.36
N GLU A 30 -6.77 9.99 3.90
CA GLU A 30 -7.74 9.38 4.80
C GLU A 30 -7.40 7.92 5.14
N PRO A 31 -7.57 7.50 6.42
CA PRO A 31 -7.41 6.11 6.83
C PRO A 31 -8.20 5.10 5.98
N ILE A 32 -9.43 5.46 5.57
CA ILE A 32 -10.28 4.59 4.75
C ILE A 32 -9.66 4.35 3.36
N SER A 33 -9.00 5.35 2.76
CA SER A 33 -8.33 5.19 1.47
C SER A 33 -7.16 4.21 1.55
N LEU A 34 -6.39 4.24 2.66
CA LEU A 34 -5.34 3.25 2.91
C LEU A 34 -5.91 1.86 3.17
N ALA A 35 -7.04 1.76 3.89
CA ALA A 35 -7.71 0.50 4.15
C ALA A 35 -8.27 -0.15 2.87
N VAL A 36 -8.90 0.63 1.98
CA VAL A 36 -9.35 0.15 0.67
C VAL A 36 -8.18 -0.36 -0.16
N TRP A 37 -7.08 0.39 -0.21
CA TRP A 37 -5.88 -0.07 -0.92
C TRP A 37 -5.31 -1.38 -0.33
N TYR A 38 -5.36 -1.55 1.00
CA TYR A 38 -4.97 -2.80 1.65
C TYR A 38 -5.92 -3.96 1.34
N MET A 39 -7.22 -3.71 1.30
CA MET A 39 -8.21 -4.74 0.93
C MET A 39 -8.03 -5.20 -0.51
N ASP A 40 -7.64 -4.33 -1.43
CA ASP A 40 -7.37 -4.71 -2.82
C ASP A 40 -6.02 -5.42 -2.96
N ASP A 41 -4.91 -4.71 -2.69
CA ASP A 41 -3.56 -5.13 -3.08
C ASP A 41 -2.70 -5.64 -1.91
N GLY A 42 -3.26 -5.61 -0.70
CA GLY A 42 -2.55 -5.94 0.54
C GLY A 42 -2.50 -7.42 0.86
N LYS A 43 -1.47 -7.83 1.60
CA LYS A 43 -1.32 -9.19 2.13
C LYS A 43 -0.85 -9.14 3.58
N LEU A 44 -1.23 -10.16 4.33
CA LEU A 44 -0.71 -10.48 5.64
C LEU A 44 0.32 -11.61 5.50
N ASP A 45 1.55 -11.37 5.93
CA ASP A 45 2.47 -12.45 6.29
C ASP A 45 2.28 -12.69 7.78
N TYR A 46 1.76 -13.84 8.16
CA TYR A 46 1.54 -14.21 9.55
C TYR A 46 2.05 -15.62 9.80
N ARG A 47 2.94 -15.73 10.80
CA ARG A 47 3.52 -16.98 11.28
C ARG A 47 3.21 -17.06 12.78
N PRO A 48 2.33 -17.98 13.19
CA PRO A 48 1.93 -18.12 14.58
C PRO A 48 3.16 -18.16 15.50
N LYS A 49 3.14 -17.36 16.58
CA LYS A 49 4.20 -17.26 17.62
C LYS A 49 5.55 -16.68 17.16
N ASP A 50 5.70 -16.25 15.91
CA ASP A 50 6.99 -15.82 15.35
C ASP A 50 6.90 -14.40 14.78
N HIS A 51 6.06 -14.22 13.75
CA HIS A 51 6.14 -13.05 12.91
C HIS A 51 4.78 -12.63 12.39
N TYR A 52 4.61 -11.31 12.25
CA TYR A 52 3.62 -10.81 11.31
C TYR A 52 4.05 -9.49 10.69
N ALA A 53 3.67 -9.29 9.45
CA ALA A 53 3.92 -8.07 8.69
C ALA A 53 2.85 -7.90 7.62
N PHE A 54 2.76 -6.69 7.09
CA PHE A 54 1.89 -6.37 5.98
C PHE A 54 2.71 -6.10 4.73
N SER A 55 2.15 -6.38 3.58
CA SER A 55 2.69 -5.89 2.32
C SER A 55 1.61 -5.32 1.43
N LEU A 56 1.99 -4.37 0.58
CA LEU A 56 1.16 -3.84 -0.49
C LEU A 56 1.83 -4.16 -1.83
N THR A 57 1.11 -4.90 -2.66
CA THR A 57 1.59 -5.31 -3.98
C THR A 57 1.56 -4.11 -4.92
N ILE A 58 2.71 -3.67 -5.42
CA ILE A 58 2.83 -2.52 -6.32
C ILE A 58 3.64 -2.87 -7.58
N ASN A 59 3.51 -4.12 -8.00
CA ASN A 59 4.27 -4.77 -9.08
C ASN A 59 4.19 -4.07 -10.44
N ASN A 60 3.17 -3.23 -10.64
CA ASN A 60 2.92 -2.49 -11.87
C ASN A 60 3.65 -1.12 -11.90
N PHE A 61 4.33 -0.74 -10.81
CA PHE A 61 5.03 0.53 -10.67
C PHE A 61 6.54 0.35 -10.63
N LEU A 62 7.25 1.43 -10.93
CA LEU A 62 8.71 1.49 -10.89
C LEU A 62 9.21 1.65 -9.45
N LEU A 63 10.48 1.30 -9.17
CA LEU A 63 11.09 1.50 -7.85
C LEU A 63 11.07 2.96 -7.37
N LYS A 64 11.20 3.93 -8.29
CA LYS A 64 11.06 5.35 -7.96
C LYS A 64 9.66 5.70 -7.47
N GLU A 65 8.63 5.07 -8.02
CA GLU A 65 7.24 5.27 -7.62
C GLU A 65 6.95 4.54 -6.30
N ALA A 66 7.52 3.35 -6.11
CA ALA A 66 7.52 2.66 -4.82
C ALA A 66 8.11 3.53 -3.70
N LYS A 67 9.19 4.28 -3.99
CA LYS A 67 9.77 5.23 -3.04
C LYS A 67 8.83 6.39 -2.71
N ILE A 68 8.18 6.97 -3.72
CA ILE A 68 7.15 8.02 -3.51
C ILE A 68 6.03 7.50 -2.59
N LEU A 69 5.56 6.27 -2.82
CA LEU A 69 4.51 5.66 -1.98
C LEU A 69 5.01 5.39 -0.55
N SER A 70 6.22 4.86 -0.39
CA SER A 70 6.82 4.63 0.93
C SER A 70 6.97 5.95 1.72
N ASP A 71 7.39 7.02 1.06
CA ASP A 71 7.53 8.34 1.68
C ASP A 71 6.18 8.95 2.04
N MET A 72 5.16 8.72 1.20
CA MET A 72 3.78 9.11 1.50
C MET A 72 3.23 8.38 2.72
N LEU A 73 3.46 7.06 2.85
CA LEU A 73 3.04 6.29 4.04
C LEU A 73 3.65 6.86 5.32
N LEU A 74 4.93 7.22 5.27
CA LEU A 74 5.61 7.84 6.40
C LEU A 74 5.04 9.23 6.70
N LYS A 75 4.90 10.09 5.68
CA LYS A 75 4.49 11.49 5.86
C LYS A 75 3.04 11.63 6.34
N ASN A 76 2.11 10.89 5.74
CA ASN A 76 0.68 11.08 5.99
C ASN A 76 0.18 10.23 7.15
N PHE A 77 0.77 9.06 7.36
CA PHE A 77 0.27 8.08 8.32
C PHE A 77 1.27 7.75 9.44
N GLY A 78 2.52 8.21 9.34
CA GLY A 78 3.59 7.84 10.27
C GLY A 78 3.97 6.36 10.16
N ILE A 79 3.71 5.73 9.01
CA ILE A 79 3.94 4.29 8.80
C ILE A 79 5.31 4.08 8.17
N ILE A 80 6.19 3.39 8.89
CA ILE A 80 7.50 3.00 8.37
C ILE A 80 7.33 1.76 7.49
N SER A 81 7.76 1.87 6.23
CA SER A 81 7.83 0.78 5.26
C SER A 81 9.20 0.67 4.62
N SER A 82 9.52 -0.51 4.09
CA SER A 82 10.66 -0.74 3.21
C SER A 82 10.17 -1.18 1.82
N ILE A 83 11.02 -0.99 0.82
CA ILE A 83 10.74 -1.45 -0.56
C ILE A 83 11.43 -2.80 -0.74
N GLN A 84 10.66 -3.83 -1.03
CA GLN A 84 11.18 -5.11 -1.47
C GLN A 84 11.09 -5.20 -3.00
N ASN A 85 12.00 -5.97 -3.61
CA ASN A 85 12.04 -6.16 -5.06
C ASN A 85 12.38 -7.63 -5.44
N PRO A 86 11.55 -8.59 -5.00
CA PRO A 86 11.77 -10.00 -5.23
C PRO A 86 11.89 -10.34 -6.72
N LEU A 87 12.73 -11.32 -7.03
CA LEU A 87 12.87 -11.91 -8.36
C LEU A 87 11.86 -13.04 -8.50
N CYS A 88 10.95 -12.93 -9.46
CA CYS A 88 10.00 -13.97 -9.81
C CYS A 88 10.05 -14.20 -11.32
N ARG A 89 10.30 -15.44 -11.75
CA ARG A 89 10.35 -15.82 -13.19
C ARG A 89 11.22 -14.88 -14.04
N GLY A 90 12.39 -14.49 -13.53
CA GLY A 90 13.34 -13.62 -14.22
C GLY A 90 12.99 -12.12 -14.22
N LYS A 91 11.89 -11.70 -13.58
CA LYS A 91 11.48 -10.30 -13.46
C LYS A 91 11.44 -9.87 -12.00
N ARG A 92 11.78 -8.61 -11.73
CA ARG A 92 11.72 -8.04 -10.38
C ARG A 92 10.45 -7.23 -10.20
N TYR A 93 9.81 -7.40 -9.05
CA TYR A 93 8.50 -6.82 -8.76
C TYR A 93 8.55 -6.01 -7.47
N PRO A 94 8.39 -4.68 -7.54
CA PRO A 94 8.37 -3.84 -6.35
C PRO A 94 7.19 -4.15 -5.44
N MET A 95 7.45 -4.10 -4.14
CA MET A 95 6.44 -4.30 -3.10
C MET A 95 6.77 -3.40 -1.90
N LEU A 96 5.75 -2.82 -1.27
CA LEU A 96 5.94 -2.18 0.03
C LEU A 96 5.81 -3.23 1.12
N TYR A 97 6.77 -3.27 2.03
CA TYR A 97 6.77 -4.16 3.19
C TYR A 97 6.72 -3.33 4.48
N ILE A 98 5.76 -3.65 5.34
CA ILE A 98 5.48 -2.96 6.58
C ILE A 98 5.76 -3.95 7.71
N GLY A 99 7.02 -3.98 8.13
CA GLY A 99 7.50 -4.87 9.18
C GLY A 99 7.27 -4.34 10.59
N LYS A 100 8.01 -4.89 11.55
CA LYS A 100 7.91 -4.59 13.00
C LYS A 100 7.79 -3.09 13.33
N ASN A 101 8.55 -2.24 12.65
CA ASN A 101 8.62 -0.79 12.96
C ASN A 101 7.41 0.00 12.46
N GLY A 102 6.55 -0.56 11.60
CA GLY A 102 5.37 0.13 11.07
C GLY A 102 4.05 -0.62 11.24
N ARG A 103 4.09 -1.94 11.47
CA ARG A 103 2.91 -2.83 11.41
C ARG A 103 1.83 -2.47 12.42
N ASP A 104 2.20 -2.08 13.64
CA ASP A 104 1.21 -1.78 14.70
C ASP A 104 0.46 -0.47 14.37
N LYS A 105 1.17 0.53 13.84
CA LYS A 105 0.58 1.79 13.38
C LYS A 105 -0.33 1.55 12.16
N PHE A 106 0.13 0.77 11.19
CA PHE A 106 -0.65 0.39 10.02
C PHE A 106 -1.94 -0.34 10.43
N LEU A 107 -1.83 -1.37 11.26
CA LEU A 107 -2.97 -2.14 11.75
C LEU A 107 -3.98 -1.25 12.47
N LYS A 108 -3.52 -0.35 13.35
CA LYS A 108 -4.40 0.59 14.07
C LYS A 108 -5.19 1.49 13.11
N ILE A 109 -4.60 1.91 12.00
CA ILE A 109 -5.23 2.80 11.02
C ILE A 109 -6.24 2.06 10.16
N VAL A 110 -5.88 0.87 9.64
CA VAL A 110 -6.73 0.17 8.67
C VAL A 110 -7.84 -0.64 9.33
N LYS A 111 -7.59 -1.25 10.51
CA LYS A 111 -8.51 -2.18 11.19
C LYS A 111 -9.95 -1.68 11.30
N PRO A 112 -10.23 -0.42 11.67
CA PRO A 112 -11.61 0.06 11.80
C PRO A 112 -12.43 0.05 10.49
N TYR A 113 -11.75 -0.01 9.34
CA TYR A 113 -12.38 0.08 8.01
C TYR A 113 -12.34 -1.26 7.25
N ILE A 114 -11.74 -2.31 7.81
CA ILE A 114 -11.74 -3.64 7.19
C ILE A 114 -13.09 -4.29 7.40
N ILE A 115 -13.76 -4.62 6.29
CA ILE A 115 -15.04 -5.33 6.29
C ILE A 115 -14.84 -6.84 6.51
N ASP A 116 -15.90 -7.51 6.98
CA ASP A 116 -15.83 -8.91 7.46
C ASP A 116 -15.26 -9.91 6.44
N CYS A 117 -15.58 -9.76 5.16
CA CYS A 117 -15.04 -10.66 4.11
C CYS A 117 -13.52 -10.51 3.89
N PHE A 118 -12.92 -9.41 4.36
CA PHE A 118 -11.48 -9.17 4.36
C PHE A 118 -10.83 -9.38 5.74
N SER A 119 -11.56 -9.86 6.75
CA SER A 119 -11.02 -10.13 8.09
C SER A 119 -9.83 -11.10 8.09
N HIS A 120 -9.76 -12.02 7.12
CA HIS A 120 -8.63 -12.93 6.91
C HIS A 120 -7.30 -12.22 6.58
N LYS A 121 -7.34 -10.94 6.17
CA LYS A 121 -6.16 -10.09 6.00
C LYS A 121 -5.66 -9.49 7.32
N LEU A 122 -6.41 -9.61 8.41
CA LEU A 122 -5.95 -9.16 9.73
C LEU A 122 -5.29 -10.32 10.47
N PRO A 123 -4.21 -10.05 11.23
CA PRO A 123 -3.62 -11.08 12.07
C PRO A 123 -4.64 -11.52 13.13
N PRO A 124 -4.77 -12.83 13.41
CA PRO A 124 -5.61 -13.36 14.48
C PRO A 124 -4.92 -13.13 15.83
N ILE A 125 -4.74 -11.87 16.18
CA ILE A 125 -4.10 -11.48 17.44
C ILE A 125 -5.16 -11.67 18.54
N LEU A 126 -4.91 -12.67 19.39
CA LEU A 126 -5.55 -12.87 20.69
C LEU A 126 -5.33 -11.66 21.59
#